data_AF-A0A660PX92-F1
#
_entry.id   AF-A0A660PX92-F1
#
_cell.length_a   1.000
_cell.length_b   1.000
_cell.length_c   1.000
_cell.angle_alpha   90.00
_cell.angle_beta   90.00
_cell.angle_gamma   90.00
#
_symmetry.space_group_name_H-M   'P 1'
#
loop_
_entity.id
_entity.type
_entity.pdbx_description
1 polymer ?
#
loop_
_entity_poly.entity_id
_entity_poly.type
_entity_poly.pdbx_seq_one_letter_code
_entity_poly.pdbx_strand_id
1 'polypeptide(L)'
;MSRFGKDPKKRILKEELDMTNEFLDNLQKAMPKKCSAIYMYGNHEKRLEKYIESKAPELDGLLSLAEFLHLEKRGIDYRHYGKWLELDNVVYMHGEKLGVKSGYAAHRQMMRVGKTMAMGHTHRLALVHYTDWRGTYRAVEGGCLCQLDPDYVDGVADWQHGFVDWIDGVPTLHDFL
;
A
#
# COMPACT_ATOMS: atom_id res chain seq x y z
N MET A 1 -9.86 -1.39 -8.02
CA MET A 1 -10.99 -2.35 -8.26
C MET A 1 -11.36 -3.21 -7.03
N SER A 2 -12.37 -2.80 -6.27
CA SER A 2 -13.15 -3.67 -5.37
C SER A 2 -14.16 -4.49 -6.19
N ARG A 3 -14.57 -5.67 -5.70
CA ARG A 3 -15.41 -6.62 -6.45
C ARG A 3 -16.89 -6.27 -6.29
N PHE A 4 -17.28 -5.07 -6.70
CA PHE A 4 -18.68 -4.62 -6.71
C PHE A 4 -18.94 -3.92 -8.04
N GLY A 5 -19.81 -4.48 -8.87
CA GLY A 5 -20.20 -3.88 -10.14
C GLY A 5 -21.54 -3.17 -10.02
N LYS A 6 -21.71 -2.04 -10.74
CA LYS A 6 -22.93 -1.69 -11.49
C LYS A 6 -22.91 -0.37 -12.29
N ASP A 7 -21.76 0.20 -12.66
CA ASP A 7 -21.77 1.15 -13.79
C ASP A 7 -20.45 1.13 -14.60
N PRO A 8 -20.44 0.60 -15.84
CA PRO A 8 -19.28 0.65 -16.74
C PRO A 8 -18.96 2.08 -17.24
N LYS A 9 -19.80 3.09 -16.95
CA LYS A 9 -19.55 4.50 -17.31
C LYS A 9 -18.77 5.30 -16.26
N LYS A 10 -18.54 4.76 -15.06
CA LYS A 10 -17.68 5.43 -14.08
C LYS A 10 -16.23 5.25 -14.52
N ARG A 11 -15.66 6.31 -15.11
CA ARG A 11 -14.27 6.45 -15.60
C ARG A 11 -13.21 6.42 -14.48
N ILE A 12 -13.46 5.63 -13.43
CA ILE A 12 -12.68 5.59 -12.19
C ILE A 12 -11.24 5.21 -12.46
N LEU A 13 -10.97 4.18 -13.28
CA LEU A 13 -9.59 3.71 -13.43
C LEU A 13 -8.68 4.75 -14.10
N LYS A 14 -9.19 5.46 -15.13
CA LYS A 14 -8.38 6.51 -15.78
C LYS A 14 -8.13 7.66 -14.82
N GLU A 15 -9.16 8.11 -14.11
CA GLU A 15 -9.04 9.17 -13.11
C GLU A 15 -8.09 8.76 -11.96
N GLU A 16 -8.17 7.52 -11.48
CA GLU A 16 -7.24 6.94 -10.49
C GLU A 16 -5.79 6.92 -11.01
N LEU A 17 -5.57 6.55 -12.27
CA LEU A 17 -4.25 6.58 -12.90
C LEU A 17 -3.72 8.01 -13.06
N ASP A 18 -4.57 8.96 -13.48
CA ASP A 18 -4.19 10.36 -13.65
C ASP A 18 -3.81 10.99 -12.30
N MET A 19 -4.63 10.77 -11.25
CA MET A 19 -4.33 11.21 -9.88
C MET A 19 -3.06 10.57 -9.32
N THR A 20 -2.84 9.28 -9.57
CA THR A 20 -1.63 8.58 -9.11
C THR A 20 -0.39 9.11 -9.82
N ASN A 21 -0.46 9.36 -11.13
CA ASN A 21 0.65 9.96 -11.88
C ASN A 21 0.97 11.38 -11.37
N GLU A 22 -0.04 12.21 -11.11
CA GLU A 22 0.16 13.54 -10.51
C GLU A 22 0.82 13.45 -9.14
N PHE A 23 0.37 12.52 -8.28
CA PHE A 23 0.99 12.27 -6.99
C PHE A 23 2.47 11.86 -7.13
N LEU A 24 2.77 10.93 -8.03
CA LEU A 24 4.15 10.47 -8.27
C LEU A 24 5.04 11.60 -8.81
N ASP A 25 4.52 12.47 -9.67
CA ASP A 25 5.26 13.64 -10.16
C ASP A 25 5.57 14.63 -9.04
N ASN A 26 4.60 14.87 -8.15
CA ASN A 26 4.80 15.74 -6.99
C ASN A 26 5.77 15.11 -5.97
N LEU A 27 5.69 13.80 -5.76
CA LEU A 27 6.63 13.04 -4.93
C LEU A 27 8.05 13.17 -5.47
N GLN A 28 8.27 12.97 -6.78
CA GLN A 28 9.59 13.10 -7.39
C GLN A 28 10.15 14.53 -7.29
N LYS A 29 9.31 15.56 -7.44
CA LYS A 29 9.74 16.96 -7.28
C LYS A 29 10.17 17.27 -5.85
N ALA A 30 9.47 16.71 -4.86
CA ALA A 30 9.78 16.89 -3.45
C ALA A 30 10.97 16.05 -2.96
N MET A 31 11.22 14.90 -3.61
CA MET A 31 12.23 13.94 -3.20
C MET A 31 13.66 14.41 -3.55
N PRO A 32 14.61 14.42 -2.59
CA PRO A 32 16.02 14.69 -2.89
C PRO A 32 16.58 13.68 -3.90
N LYS A 33 17.46 14.13 -4.81
CA LYS A 33 18.05 13.29 -5.88
C LYS A 33 18.77 12.02 -5.42
N LYS A 34 19.21 11.99 -4.15
CA LYS A 34 19.90 10.83 -3.55
C LYS A 34 18.96 9.75 -3.02
N CYS A 35 17.66 10.03 -2.97
CA CYS A 35 16.67 9.11 -2.45
C CYS A 35 16.13 8.22 -3.58
N SER A 36 15.84 6.98 -3.24
CA SER A 36 15.16 6.00 -4.09
C SER A 36 13.71 5.85 -3.65
N ALA A 37 12.82 5.59 -4.60
CA ALA A 37 11.43 5.25 -4.31
C ALA A 37 11.14 3.81 -4.75
N ILE A 38 10.37 3.09 -3.94
CA ILE A 38 9.91 1.73 -4.23
C ILE A 38 8.39 1.69 -4.13
N TYR A 39 7.72 1.30 -5.20
CA TYR A 39 6.27 1.10 -5.26
C TYR A 39 5.92 -0.36 -4.96
N MET A 40 5.18 -0.60 -3.89
CA MET A 40 4.76 -1.95 -3.51
C MET A 40 3.34 -2.24 -4.02
N TYR A 41 3.20 -3.27 -4.85
CA TYR A 41 1.89 -3.65 -5.38
C TYR A 41 0.99 -4.19 -4.27
N GLY A 42 -0.26 -3.74 -4.31
CA GLY A 42 -1.32 -4.15 -3.44
C GLY A 42 -2.24 -5.20 -4.05
N ASN A 43 -3.29 -5.49 -3.30
CA ASN A 43 -4.30 -6.47 -3.70
C ASN A 43 -5.11 -5.99 -4.92
N HIS A 44 -5.08 -4.70 -5.27
CA HIS A 44 -5.77 -4.15 -6.43
C HIS A 44 -4.97 -4.37 -7.71
N GLU A 45 -3.65 -4.20 -7.64
CA GLU A 45 -2.70 -4.49 -8.72
C GLU A 45 -2.76 -5.97 -9.08
N LYS A 46 -2.73 -6.85 -8.06
CA LYS A 46 -2.91 -8.30 -8.26
C LYS A 46 -4.26 -8.66 -8.89
N ARG A 47 -5.32 -7.87 -8.65
CA ARG A 47 -6.62 -8.10 -9.31
C ARG A 47 -6.58 -7.72 -10.79
N LEU A 48 -5.85 -6.67 -11.15
CA LEU A 48 -5.65 -6.27 -12.54
C LEU A 48 -4.83 -7.32 -13.29
N GLU A 49 -3.69 -7.76 -12.72
CA GLU A 49 -2.86 -8.84 -13.28
C GLU A 49 -3.73 -10.10 -13.55
N LYS A 50 -4.47 -10.56 -12.52
CA LYS A 50 -5.38 -11.71 -12.66
C LYS A 50 -6.50 -11.50 -13.67
N TYR A 51 -6.98 -10.27 -13.85
CA TYR A 51 -8.01 -9.97 -14.83
C TYR A 51 -7.47 -10.15 -16.24
N ILE A 52 -6.28 -9.61 -16.53
CA ILE A 52 -5.59 -9.77 -17.81
C ILE A 52 -5.34 -11.26 -18.08
N GLU A 53 -4.72 -11.98 -17.15
CA GLU A 53 -4.43 -13.42 -17.27
C GLU A 53 -5.67 -14.27 -17.59
N SER A 54 -6.82 -13.95 -16.97
CA SER A 54 -8.02 -14.80 -17.06
C SER A 54 -9.06 -14.36 -18.10
N LYS A 55 -9.03 -13.10 -18.55
CA LYS A 55 -10.06 -12.52 -19.43
C LYS A 55 -9.53 -11.93 -20.72
N ALA A 56 -8.26 -11.56 -20.77
CA ALA A 56 -7.62 -10.99 -21.94
C ALA A 56 -6.13 -11.37 -22.00
N PRO A 57 -5.79 -12.68 -22.05
CA PRO A 57 -4.40 -13.13 -22.06
C PRO A 57 -3.61 -12.62 -23.27
N GLU A 58 -4.28 -12.25 -24.36
CA GLU A 58 -3.68 -11.57 -25.52
C GLU A 58 -3.13 -10.17 -25.20
N LEU A 59 -3.54 -9.58 -24.07
CA LEU A 59 -3.03 -8.31 -23.56
C LEU A 59 -1.92 -8.51 -22.51
N ASP A 60 -1.60 -9.75 -22.15
CA ASP A 60 -0.50 -10.04 -21.24
C ASP A 60 0.84 -9.62 -21.87
N GLY A 61 1.67 -8.94 -21.08
CA GLY A 61 2.90 -8.29 -21.55
C GLY A 61 2.72 -7.04 -22.42
N LEU A 62 1.50 -6.70 -22.86
CA LEU A 62 1.18 -5.44 -23.56
C LEU A 62 0.61 -4.37 -22.61
N LEU A 63 0.03 -4.80 -21.49
CA LEU A 63 -0.53 -3.92 -20.47
C LEU A 63 0.20 -4.14 -19.15
N SER A 64 0.99 -3.15 -18.75
CA SER A 64 1.62 -3.11 -17.42
C SER A 64 1.19 -1.88 -16.65
N LEU A 65 0.77 -2.06 -15.40
CA LEU A 65 0.52 -0.93 -14.52
C LEU A 65 1.79 -0.08 -14.31
N ALA A 66 2.96 -0.71 -14.25
CA ALA A 66 4.22 0.02 -14.12
C ALA A 66 4.46 0.94 -15.33
N GLU A 67 4.02 0.54 -16.52
CA GLU A 67 4.08 1.39 -17.73
C GLU A 67 3.07 2.53 -17.67
N PHE A 68 1.83 2.27 -17.24
CA PHE A 68 0.80 3.30 -17.06
C PHE A 68 1.14 4.34 -15.99
N LEU A 69 1.89 3.93 -14.96
CA LEU A 69 2.43 4.79 -13.92
C LEU A 69 3.86 5.25 -14.21
N HIS A 70 4.36 5.01 -15.42
CA HIS A 70 5.72 5.30 -15.89
C HIS A 70 6.83 5.08 -14.85
N LEU A 71 6.75 4.02 -14.05
CA LEU A 71 7.62 3.82 -12.88
C LEU A 71 9.10 3.77 -13.27
N GLU A 72 9.43 3.04 -14.33
CA GLU A 72 10.81 2.94 -14.83
C GLU A 72 11.35 4.31 -15.31
N LYS A 73 10.55 5.07 -16.07
CA LYS A 73 10.93 6.43 -16.50
C LYS A 73 11.14 7.37 -15.33
N ARG A 74 10.46 7.10 -14.21
CA ARG A 74 10.57 7.83 -12.95
C ARG A 74 11.70 7.31 -12.04
N GLY A 75 12.40 6.23 -12.42
CA GLY A 75 13.40 5.60 -11.56
C GLY A 75 12.80 5.04 -10.27
N ILE A 76 11.52 4.64 -10.31
CA ILE A 76 10.80 4.04 -9.19
C ILE A 76 10.83 2.52 -9.37
N ASP A 77 11.51 1.83 -8.46
CA ASP A 77 11.48 0.37 -8.41
C ASP A 77 10.09 -0.11 -7.98
N TYR A 78 9.70 -1.32 -8.36
CA TYR A 78 8.43 -1.88 -7.88
C TYR A 78 8.53 -3.36 -7.49
N ARG A 79 7.67 -3.75 -6.54
CA ARG A 79 7.60 -5.12 -6.02
C ARG A 79 6.18 -5.65 -6.18
N HIS A 80 6.02 -6.78 -6.85
CA HIS A 80 4.72 -7.42 -7.04
C HIS A 80 4.09 -7.85 -5.70
N TYR A 81 2.76 -7.99 -5.70
CA TYR A 81 2.00 -8.30 -4.49
C TYR A 81 2.46 -9.58 -3.80
N GLY A 82 2.55 -9.52 -2.46
CA GLY A 82 2.97 -10.64 -1.63
C GLY A 82 4.49 -10.80 -1.52
N LYS A 83 5.27 -9.97 -2.21
CA LYS A 83 6.71 -9.83 -1.95
C LYS A 83 6.93 -8.91 -0.75
N TRP A 84 7.93 -9.24 0.04
CA TRP A 84 8.38 -8.43 1.17
C TRP A 84 9.63 -7.66 0.76
N LEU A 85 9.81 -6.49 1.35
CA LEU A 85 11.02 -5.69 1.25
C LEU A 85 11.58 -5.53 2.65
N GLU A 86 12.85 -5.86 2.85
CA GLU A 86 13.53 -5.62 4.13
C GLU A 86 14.55 -4.50 3.94
N LEU A 87 14.41 -3.43 4.70
CA LEU A 87 15.34 -2.29 4.74
C LEU A 87 15.52 -1.87 6.20
N ASP A 88 16.76 -1.63 6.62
CA ASP A 88 17.09 -1.14 7.97
C ASP A 88 16.43 -1.92 9.13
N ASN A 89 16.37 -3.26 8.99
CA ASN A 89 15.72 -4.19 9.94
C ASN A 89 14.18 -4.01 10.07
N VAL A 90 13.56 -3.34 9.11
CA VAL A 90 12.11 -3.19 8.99
C VAL A 90 11.63 -3.96 7.77
N VAL A 91 10.59 -4.78 7.95
CA VAL A 91 9.92 -5.48 6.86
C VAL A 91 8.73 -4.66 6.36
N TYR A 92 8.73 -4.32 5.09
CA TYR A 92 7.65 -3.61 4.40
C TYR A 92 6.85 -4.59 3.55
N MET A 93 5.52 -4.50 3.65
CA MET A 93 4.59 -5.25 2.80
C MET A 93 3.26 -4.53 2.65
N HIS A 94 2.52 -4.82 1.58
CA HIS A 94 1.13 -4.35 1.48
C HIS A 94 0.28 -4.91 2.62
N GLY A 95 0.48 -6.19 2.94
CA GLY A 95 -0.15 -6.89 4.05
C GLY A 95 -1.50 -7.53 3.73
N GLU A 96 -2.15 -8.06 4.75
CA GLU A 96 -3.43 -8.76 4.70
C GLU A 96 -4.33 -8.26 5.84
N LYS A 97 -5.63 -8.13 5.60
CA LYS A 97 -6.58 -7.69 6.64
C LYS A 97 -6.85 -8.81 7.64
N LEU A 98 -5.99 -8.91 8.66
CA LEU A 98 -6.08 -9.91 9.73
C LEU A 98 -6.64 -9.31 11.03
N GLY A 99 -7.90 -8.88 11.01
CA GLY A 99 -8.56 -8.36 12.20
C GLY A 99 -9.52 -7.21 11.90
N VAL A 100 -10.34 -6.90 12.91
CA VAL A 100 -11.43 -5.92 12.77
C VAL A 100 -10.95 -4.51 13.16
N LYS A 101 -10.15 -4.40 14.23
CA LYS A 101 -9.69 -3.13 14.81
C LYS A 101 -8.33 -2.69 14.27
N SER A 102 -8.03 -1.41 14.41
CA SER A 102 -6.69 -0.86 14.13
C SER A 102 -5.60 -1.61 14.93
N GLY A 103 -4.46 -1.85 14.27
CA GLY A 103 -3.29 -2.52 14.82
C GLY A 103 -3.37 -4.05 14.88
N TYR A 104 -4.56 -4.64 14.80
CA TYR A 104 -4.69 -6.10 14.87
C TYR A 104 -4.05 -6.80 13.67
N ALA A 105 -4.17 -6.22 12.47
CA ALA A 105 -3.58 -6.81 11.28
C ALA A 105 -2.07 -6.72 11.34
N ALA A 106 -1.52 -5.54 11.67
CA ALA A 106 -0.09 -5.34 11.86
C ALA A 106 0.49 -6.26 12.94
N HIS A 107 -0.18 -6.40 14.10
CA HIS A 107 0.26 -7.30 15.17
C HIS A 107 0.32 -8.75 14.69
N ARG A 108 -0.75 -9.26 14.06
CA ARG A 108 -0.78 -10.65 13.57
C ARG A 108 0.24 -10.90 12.47
N GLN A 109 0.47 -9.95 11.58
CA GLN A 109 1.49 -10.07 10.55
C GLN A 109 2.90 -10.04 11.14
N MET A 110 3.18 -9.13 12.07
CA MET A 110 4.45 -9.10 12.81
C MET A 110 4.73 -10.43 13.50
N MET A 111 3.74 -11.08 14.11
CA MET A 111 3.91 -12.42 14.71
C MET A 111 4.24 -13.52 13.67
N ARG A 112 3.77 -13.39 12.43
CA ARG A 112 4.12 -14.33 11.33
C ARG A 112 5.52 -14.06 10.78
N VAL A 113 5.90 -12.79 10.69
CA VAL A 113 7.19 -12.34 10.15
C VAL A 113 8.31 -12.52 11.17
N GLY A 114 8.02 -12.33 12.45
CA GLY A 114 9.01 -12.36 13.54
C GLY A 114 9.98 -11.17 13.55
N LYS A 115 9.59 -10.04 12.95
CA LYS A 115 10.40 -8.81 12.86
C LYS A 115 9.53 -7.56 12.98
N THR A 116 10.19 -6.44 13.27
CA THR A 116 9.60 -5.10 13.11
C THR A 116 9.13 -4.90 11.67
N MET A 117 7.95 -4.32 11.47
CA MET A 117 7.34 -4.23 10.15
C MET A 117 6.40 -3.03 9.95
N ALA A 118 6.15 -2.71 8.68
CA ALA A 118 5.17 -1.73 8.24
C ALA A 118 4.22 -2.35 7.20
N MET A 119 2.93 -2.04 7.31
CA MET A 119 1.94 -2.41 6.30
C MET A 119 0.91 -1.31 6.03
N GLY A 120 0.31 -1.40 4.85
CA GLY A 120 -0.86 -0.62 4.46
C GLY A 120 -2.13 -1.49 4.52
N HIS A 121 -2.90 -1.47 3.43
CA HIS A 121 -4.07 -2.31 3.15
C HIS A 121 -5.30 -2.15 4.06
N THR A 122 -5.14 -1.94 5.36
CA THR A 122 -6.27 -1.76 6.29
C THR A 122 -6.90 -0.37 6.23
N HIS A 123 -6.18 0.60 5.65
CA HIS A 123 -6.52 2.03 5.60
C HIS A 123 -6.60 2.69 6.98
N ARG A 124 -6.06 2.04 8.01
CA ARG A 124 -6.05 2.52 9.40
C ARG A 124 -4.66 2.91 9.82
N LEU A 125 -4.59 3.80 10.81
CA LEU A 125 -3.36 4.14 11.50
C LEU A 125 -3.24 3.38 12.82
N ALA A 126 -2.11 2.71 13.02
CA ALA A 126 -1.78 2.08 14.31
C ALA A 126 -0.28 1.88 14.47
N LEU A 127 0.20 2.04 15.70
CA LEU A 127 1.52 1.62 16.14
C LEU A 127 1.39 0.60 17.26
N VAL A 128 1.87 -0.62 17.01
CA VAL A 128 1.86 -1.71 17.96
C VAL A 128 3.27 -1.97 18.44
N HIS A 129 3.44 -2.02 19.76
CA HIS A 129 4.66 -2.50 20.42
C HIS A 129 4.44 -3.91 20.95
N TYR A 130 5.41 -4.78 20.76
CA TYR A 130 5.37 -6.13 21.28
C TYR A 130 6.75 -6.53 21.77
N THR A 131 6.83 -7.18 22.92
CA THR A 131 8.10 -7.68 23.47
C THR A 131 7.93 -9.15 23.79
N ASP A 132 8.88 -9.96 23.35
CA ASP A 132 9.04 -11.34 23.77
C ASP A 132 10.47 -11.56 24.31
N TRP A 133 10.86 -12.81 24.53
CA TRP A 133 12.18 -13.15 25.06
C TRP A 133 13.34 -12.85 24.10
N ARG A 134 13.07 -12.62 22.81
CA ARG A 134 14.06 -12.30 21.77
C ARG A 134 14.26 -10.81 21.59
N GLY A 135 13.30 -9.98 22.00
CA GLY A 135 13.42 -8.53 21.98
C GLY A 135 12.09 -7.80 21.82
N THR A 136 12.18 -6.51 21.49
CA THR A 136 11.04 -5.64 21.25
C THR A 136 10.89 -5.35 19.75
N TYR A 137 9.66 -5.47 19.28
CA TYR A 137 9.25 -5.31 17.89
C TYR A 137 8.21 -4.20 17.78
N ARG A 138 8.17 -3.57 16.61
CA ARG A 138 7.15 -2.57 16.26
C ARG A 138 6.42 -2.98 14.99
N ALA A 139 5.11 -2.81 14.97
CA ALA A 139 4.30 -3.04 13.78
C ALA A 139 3.42 -1.84 13.51
N VAL A 140 3.39 -1.39 12.24
CA VAL A 140 2.65 -0.18 11.85
C VAL A 140 1.59 -0.50 10.80
N GLU A 141 0.38 0.02 11.00
CA GLU A 141 -0.60 0.26 9.93
C GLU A 141 -0.48 1.72 9.48
N GLY A 142 -0.23 1.97 8.20
CA GLY A 142 0.18 3.28 7.69
C GLY A 142 -0.93 4.22 7.21
N GLY A 143 -2.20 3.91 7.46
CA GLY A 143 -3.32 4.72 6.99
C GLY A 143 -3.58 4.58 5.49
N CYS A 144 -4.19 5.59 4.89
CA CYS A 144 -4.35 5.72 3.45
C CYS A 144 -4.26 7.17 2.98
N LEU A 145 -4.14 7.38 1.67
CA LEU A 145 -4.28 8.69 1.01
C LEU A 145 -5.49 8.74 0.07
N CYS A 146 -6.36 7.72 0.14
CA CYS A 146 -7.56 7.61 -0.70
C CYS A 146 -8.77 8.23 -0.01
N GLN A 147 -9.87 8.41 -0.75
CA GLN A 147 -11.15 8.83 -0.19
C GLN A 147 -11.57 7.94 1.01
N LEU A 148 -12.08 8.57 2.10
CA LEU A 148 -12.48 7.90 3.33
C LEU A 148 -13.93 7.39 3.32
N ASP A 149 -14.76 7.92 2.41
CA ASP A 149 -16.17 7.59 2.24
C ASP A 149 -16.47 7.05 0.82
N PRO A 150 -15.78 6.00 0.34
CA PRO A 150 -16.00 5.52 -1.00
C PRO A 150 -17.36 4.81 -1.14
N ASP A 151 -17.97 4.92 -2.32
CA ASP A 151 -19.28 4.33 -2.66
C ASP A 151 -19.41 2.81 -2.42
N TYR A 152 -18.29 2.09 -2.32
CA TYR A 152 -18.27 0.64 -2.11
C TYR A 152 -18.19 0.22 -0.64
N VAL A 153 -18.15 1.17 0.30
CA VAL A 153 -18.23 0.90 1.73
C VAL A 153 -19.64 1.19 2.22
N ASP A 154 -20.31 0.16 2.73
CA ASP A 154 -21.57 0.31 3.43
C ASP A 154 -21.32 0.90 4.83
N GLY A 155 -21.91 2.05 5.12
CA GLY A 155 -21.79 2.71 6.43
C GLY A 155 -20.53 3.58 6.58
N VAL A 156 -20.01 3.66 7.80
CA VAL A 156 -18.83 4.50 8.12
C VAL A 156 -17.56 3.64 8.10
N ALA A 157 -16.60 4.02 7.27
CA ALA A 157 -15.29 3.40 7.27
C ALA A 157 -14.47 3.87 8.48
N ASP A 158 -13.97 2.92 9.28
CA ASP A 158 -12.92 3.19 10.28
C ASP A 158 -11.57 3.30 9.57
N TRP A 159 -11.37 4.37 8.80
CA TRP A 159 -10.15 4.67 8.03
C TRP A 159 -9.60 6.04 8.44
N GLN A 160 -8.29 6.22 8.31
CA GLN A 160 -7.61 7.46 8.67
C GLN A 160 -6.59 7.84 7.59
N HIS A 161 -6.56 9.12 7.22
CA HIS A 161 -5.50 9.64 6.40
C HIS A 161 -4.22 9.81 7.18
N GLY A 162 -3.10 9.42 6.58
CA GLY A 162 -1.78 9.62 7.16
C GLY A 162 -0.68 8.88 6.43
N PHE A 163 0.52 8.99 6.98
CA PHE A 163 1.70 8.25 6.54
C PHE A 163 2.65 7.99 7.71
N VAL A 164 3.72 7.27 7.43
CA VAL A 164 4.70 6.84 8.43
C VAL A 164 6.10 7.14 7.91
N ASP A 165 6.91 7.80 8.72
CA ASP A 165 8.36 7.83 8.53
C ASP A 165 9.05 6.94 9.57
N TRP A 166 10.26 6.50 9.22
CA TRP A 166 11.09 5.66 10.05
C TRP A 166 12.46 6.32 10.19
N ILE A 167 12.90 6.52 11.43
CA ILE A 167 14.24 7.04 11.75
C ILE A 167 14.87 6.05 12.71
N ASP A 168 16.00 5.45 12.31
CA ASP A 168 16.75 4.47 13.12
C ASP A 168 15.89 3.33 13.68
N GLY A 169 14.96 2.81 12.86
CA GLY A 169 14.05 1.72 13.25
C GLY A 169 12.92 2.13 14.21
N VAL A 170 12.73 3.44 14.41
CA VAL A 170 11.63 4.02 15.20
C VAL A 170 10.61 4.65 14.24
N PRO A 171 9.35 4.17 14.23
CA PRO A 171 8.30 4.74 13.41
C PRO A 171 7.66 5.97 14.09
N THR A 172 7.35 7.00 13.30
CA THR A 172 6.42 8.07 13.69
C THR A 172 5.23 8.07 12.76
N LEU A 173 4.03 8.12 13.35
CA LEU A 173 2.77 8.19 12.59
C LEU A 173 2.38 9.65 12.44
N HIS A 174 2.07 10.05 11.22
CA HIS A 174 1.57 11.37 10.88
C HIS A 174 0.13 11.22 10.41
N ASP A 175 -0.83 11.74 11.19
CA ASP A 175 -2.23 11.83 10.79
C ASP A 175 -2.56 13.23 10.26
N PHE A 176 -3.66 13.32 9.50
CA PHE A 176 -4.17 14.58 8.93
C PHE A 176 -5.55 14.94 9.47
N LEU A 177 -5.84 14.55 10.72
CA LEU A 177 -7.13 14.76 11.38
C LEU A 177 -7.35 16.22 11.82
#